data_AF-A0A947CJL3-F1
#
_entry.id   AF-A0A947CJL3-F1
#
_cell.length_a   1.000
_cell.length_b   1.000
_cell.length_c   1.000
_cell.angle_alpha   90.00
_cell.angle_beta   90.00
_cell.angle_gamma   90.00
#
_symmetry.space_group_name_H-M   'P 1'
#
loop_
_entity.id
_entity.type
_entity.pdbx_description
1 polymer ?
#
loop_
_entity_poly.entity_id
_entity_poly.type
_entity_poly.pdbx_seq_one_letter_code
_entity_poly.pdbx_strand_id
1 'polypeptide(L)'
;MSTASSPNLRLVADDDPASVAAWRAEEGAVARETRAAAANRSLAPTDARWVLAARTASLLQGPVLTPDRRRTVLRTADRLGIRLFDANLIIAIVQDQARRGEELGNAVPTLAMVPAPKRRSRRLNTLRWIAAFATALAVNALLIRWLVS
;
A
#
# COMPACT_ATOMS: atom_id res chain seq x y z
N MET A 1 18.61 2.70 47.14
CA MET A 1 18.41 2.12 45.79
C MET A 1 16.97 1.62 45.70
N SER A 2 16.06 2.44 45.18
CA SER A 2 14.66 2.03 44.94
C SER A 2 14.54 1.41 43.56
N THR A 3 14.17 0.13 43.50
CA THR A 3 13.83 -0.55 42.25
C THR A 3 12.46 -0.08 41.77
N ALA A 4 12.43 0.60 40.63
CA ALA A 4 11.19 0.97 39.95
C ALA A 4 10.43 -0.31 39.57
N SER A 5 9.27 -0.51 40.20
CA SER A 5 8.30 -1.56 39.84
C SER A 5 7.77 -1.25 38.45
N SER A 6 8.15 -2.05 37.45
CA SER A 6 7.59 -1.93 36.11
C SER A 6 6.17 -2.50 36.13
N PRO A 7 5.14 -1.74 35.70
CA PRO A 7 3.77 -2.22 35.66
C PRO A 7 3.68 -3.38 34.68
N ASN A 8 3.48 -4.58 35.22
CA ASN A 8 3.38 -5.81 34.46
C ASN A 8 1.97 -5.88 33.86
N LEU A 9 1.84 -5.45 32.60
CA LEU A 9 0.60 -5.46 31.82
C LEU A 9 0.25 -6.91 31.47
N ARG A 10 -0.38 -7.61 32.41
CA ARG A 10 -1.01 -8.91 32.16
C ARG A 10 -2.29 -8.65 31.39
N LEU A 11 -2.35 -9.10 30.14
CA LEU A 11 -3.60 -9.21 29.40
C LEU A 11 -4.48 -10.23 30.12
N VAL A 12 -5.23 -9.76 31.10
CA VAL A 12 -6.37 -10.49 31.64
C VAL A 12 -7.42 -10.39 30.55
N ALA A 13 -7.58 -11.47 29.77
CA ALA A 13 -8.80 -11.66 29.01
C ALA A 13 -9.91 -11.71 30.06
N ASP A 14 -10.60 -10.59 30.22
CA ASP A 14 -11.80 -10.55 31.02
C ASP A 14 -12.85 -11.32 30.21
N ASP A 15 -13.05 -12.59 30.57
CA ASP A 15 -14.04 -13.47 29.93
C ASP A 15 -15.48 -13.06 30.27
N ASP A 16 -15.67 -11.92 30.95
CA ASP A 16 -16.97 -11.32 31.19
C ASP A 16 -17.67 -11.07 29.83
N PRO A 17 -18.79 -11.77 29.54
CA PRO A 17 -19.49 -11.60 28.28
C PRO A 17 -19.97 -10.16 28.06
N ALA A 18 -20.17 -9.37 29.12
CA ALA A 18 -20.55 -7.96 29.02
C ALA A 18 -19.40 -7.08 28.50
N SER A 19 -18.16 -7.30 28.97
CA SER A 19 -16.99 -6.53 28.52
C SER A 19 -16.62 -6.87 27.07
N VAL A 20 -16.72 -8.15 26.69
CA VAL A 20 -16.49 -8.61 25.32
C VAL A 20 -17.55 -8.04 24.36
N ALA A 21 -18.83 -7.95 24.78
CA ALA A 21 -19.88 -7.33 23.98
C ALA A 21 -19.66 -5.82 23.80
N ALA A 22 -19.25 -5.13 24.87
CA ALA A 22 -18.92 -3.70 24.82
C ALA A 22 -17.75 -3.42 23.86
N TRP A 23 -16.68 -4.23 23.93
CA TRP A 23 -15.53 -4.09 23.04
C TRP A 23 -15.90 -4.33 21.57
N ARG A 24 -16.71 -5.35 21.26
CA ARG A 24 -17.21 -5.58 19.89
C ARG A 24 -18.10 -4.44 19.38
N ALA A 25 -18.90 -3.84 20.26
CA ALA A 25 -19.73 -2.70 19.90
C ALA A 25 -18.87 -1.47 19.55
N GLU A 26 -17.79 -1.26 20.31
CA GLU A 26 -16.80 -0.20 20.08
C GLU A 26 -16.00 -0.44 18.79
N GLU A 27 -15.49 -1.65 18.56
CA GLU A 27 -14.86 -2.03 17.28
C GLU A 27 -15.79 -1.80 16.09
N GLY A 28 -17.07 -2.18 16.25
CA GLY A 28 -18.11 -1.94 15.25
C GLY A 28 -18.31 -0.45 14.98
N ALA A 29 -18.22 0.40 15.99
CA ALA A 29 -18.32 1.86 15.86
C ALA A 29 -17.12 2.43 15.09
N VAL A 30 -15.89 2.04 15.45
CA VAL A 30 -14.66 2.47 14.76
C VAL A 30 -14.65 2.02 13.29
N ALA A 31 -15.08 0.77 13.02
CA ALA A 31 -15.19 0.26 11.67
C ALA A 31 -16.25 1.02 10.85
N ARG A 32 -17.38 1.42 11.46
CA ARG A 32 -18.40 2.25 10.80
C ARG A 32 -17.87 3.65 10.50
N GLU A 33 -17.18 4.28 11.45
CA GLU A 33 -16.59 5.61 11.26
C GLU A 33 -15.54 5.60 10.15
N THR A 34 -14.65 4.59 10.15
CA THR A 34 -13.63 4.42 9.11
C THR A 34 -14.28 4.22 7.73
N ARG A 35 -15.38 3.44 7.65
CA ARG A 35 -16.17 3.30 6.42
C ARG A 35 -16.83 4.60 5.99
N ALA A 36 -17.43 5.35 6.91
CA ALA A 36 -18.07 6.62 6.60
C ALA A 36 -17.05 7.65 6.08
N ALA A 37 -15.86 7.72 6.69
CA ALA A 37 -14.78 8.57 6.24
C ALA A 37 -14.24 8.18 4.84
N ALA A 38 -14.30 6.89 4.49
CA ALA A 38 -13.91 6.38 3.17
C ALA A 38 -15.02 6.51 2.11
N ALA A 39 -16.30 6.44 2.49
CA ALA A 39 -17.44 6.49 1.58
C ALA A 39 -17.53 7.79 0.78
N ASN A 40 -17.08 8.91 1.37
CA ASN A 40 -17.02 10.21 0.68
C ASN A 40 -15.83 10.36 -0.28
N ARG A 41 -14.94 9.37 -0.37
CA ARG A 41 -13.80 9.40 -1.31
C ARG A 41 -14.17 8.67 -2.59
N SER A 42 -14.59 9.43 -3.60
CA SER A 42 -14.62 8.91 -4.97
C SER A 42 -13.18 8.71 -5.47
N LEU A 43 -12.92 7.58 -6.13
CA LEU A 43 -11.66 7.35 -6.82
C LEU A 43 -11.77 7.96 -8.21
N ALA A 44 -10.84 8.85 -8.56
CA ALA A 44 -10.74 9.32 -9.93
C ALA A 44 -10.44 8.12 -10.86
N PRO A 45 -10.93 8.12 -12.11
CA PRO A 45 -10.62 7.05 -13.08
C PRO A 45 -9.11 6.87 -13.33
N THR A 46 -8.32 7.92 -13.07
CA THR A 46 -6.85 7.93 -13.18
C THR A 46 -6.13 7.56 -11.88
N ASP A 47 -6.86 7.29 -10.79
CA ASP A 47 -6.25 6.82 -9.54
C ASP A 47 -5.60 5.46 -9.78
N ALA A 48 -4.33 5.34 -9.41
CA ALA A 48 -3.56 4.12 -9.56
C ALA A 48 -4.23 2.90 -8.91
N ARG A 49 -4.94 3.08 -7.79
CA ARG A 49 -5.69 2.02 -7.12
C ARG A 49 -6.84 1.52 -7.99
N TRP A 50 -7.58 2.43 -8.62
CA TRP A 50 -8.66 2.10 -9.55
C TRP A 50 -8.13 1.42 -10.81
N VAL A 51 -7.05 1.95 -11.42
CA VAL A 51 -6.42 1.36 -12.60
C VAL A 51 -5.95 -0.07 -12.33
N LEU A 52 -5.30 -0.30 -11.18
CA LEU A 52 -4.86 -1.65 -10.79
C LEU A 52 -6.05 -2.59 -10.54
N ALA A 53 -7.11 -2.09 -9.89
CA ALA A 53 -8.31 -2.87 -9.61
C ALA A 53 -9.02 -3.29 -10.91
N ALA A 54 -9.24 -2.36 -11.84
CA ALA A 54 -9.81 -2.64 -13.16
C ALA A 54 -8.94 -3.62 -13.96
N ARG A 55 -7.61 -3.47 -13.91
CA ARG A 55 -6.68 -4.43 -14.54
C ARG A 55 -6.76 -5.81 -13.91
N THR A 56 -6.96 -5.89 -12.59
CA THR A 56 -7.12 -7.17 -11.89
C THR A 56 -8.44 -7.84 -12.29
N ALA A 57 -9.55 -7.08 -12.31
CA ALA A 57 -10.86 -7.58 -12.71
C ALA A 57 -10.86 -8.15 -14.13
N SER A 58 -10.20 -7.48 -15.09
CA SER A 58 -10.08 -7.98 -16.48
C SER A 58 -9.21 -9.25 -16.63
N LEU A 59 -8.38 -9.57 -15.63
CA LEU A 59 -7.50 -10.74 -15.66
C LEU A 59 -8.03 -11.92 -14.82
N LEU A 60 -9.12 -11.74 -14.09
CA LEU A 60 -9.77 -12.79 -13.33
C LEU A 60 -10.40 -13.84 -14.25
N GLN A 61 -10.42 -15.08 -13.77
CA GLN A 61 -11.23 -16.18 -14.31
C GLN A 61 -12.18 -16.61 -13.19
N GLY A 62 -13.40 -16.06 -13.22
CA GLY A 62 -14.28 -16.10 -12.05
C GLY A 62 -13.61 -15.39 -10.85
N PRO A 63 -13.57 -15.99 -9.65
CA PRO A 63 -12.90 -15.38 -8.49
C PRO A 63 -11.37 -15.66 -8.43
N VAL A 64 -10.83 -16.42 -9.38
CA VAL A 64 -9.46 -16.93 -9.31
C VAL A 64 -8.52 -16.14 -10.23
N LEU A 65 -7.36 -15.77 -9.67
CA LEU A 65 -6.27 -15.16 -10.40
C LEU A 65 -5.11 -16.15 -10.48
N THR A 66 -4.76 -16.60 -11.69
CA THR A 66 -3.67 -17.56 -11.89
C THR A 66 -2.30 -16.96 -11.53
N PRO A 67 -1.29 -17.77 -11.19
CA PRO A 67 0.03 -17.27 -10.79
C PRO A 67 0.68 -16.32 -11.80
N ASP A 68 0.60 -16.62 -13.10
CA ASP A 68 1.20 -15.78 -14.14
C ASP A 68 0.48 -14.44 -14.33
N ARG A 69 -0.84 -14.44 -14.18
CA ARG A 69 -1.64 -13.21 -14.20
C ARG A 69 -1.38 -12.38 -12.96
N ARG A 70 -1.24 -13.02 -11.80
CA ARG A 70 -0.82 -12.35 -10.56
C ARG A 70 0.53 -11.64 -10.72
N ARG A 71 1.53 -12.30 -11.31
CA ARG A 71 2.83 -11.69 -11.63
C ARG A 71 2.69 -10.47 -12.54
N THR A 72 1.75 -10.51 -13.48
CA THR A 72 1.48 -9.40 -14.42
C THR A 72 0.80 -8.21 -13.71
N VAL A 73 -0.15 -8.48 -12.82
CA VAL A 73 -0.78 -7.45 -11.97
C VAL A 73 0.25 -6.80 -11.06
N LEU A 74 1.10 -7.59 -10.39
CA LEU A 74 2.14 -7.06 -9.49
C LEU A 74 3.18 -6.20 -10.23
N ARG A 75 3.57 -6.58 -11.46
CA ARG A 75 4.42 -5.73 -12.32
C ARG A 75 3.74 -4.41 -12.69
N THR A 76 2.43 -4.43 -12.88
CA THR A 76 1.65 -3.21 -13.13
C THR A 76 1.61 -2.33 -11.89
N ALA A 77 1.42 -2.92 -10.71
CA ALA A 77 1.41 -2.21 -9.43
C ALA A 77 2.74 -1.49 -9.17
N ASP A 78 3.86 -2.15 -9.43
CA ASP A 78 5.20 -1.54 -9.29
C ASP A 78 5.38 -0.32 -10.19
N ARG A 79 4.94 -0.40 -11.47
CA ARG A 79 4.96 0.73 -12.40
C ARG A 79 4.07 1.90 -11.95
N LEU A 80 2.98 1.61 -11.26
CA LEU A 80 2.07 2.59 -10.68
C LEU A 80 2.58 3.17 -9.34
N GLY A 81 3.71 2.67 -8.81
CA GLY A 81 4.26 3.09 -7.53
C GLY A 81 3.48 2.59 -6.31
N ILE A 82 2.69 1.52 -6.50
CA ILE A 82 1.92 0.87 -5.44
C ILE A 82 2.84 -0.14 -4.73
N ARG A 83 2.85 -0.13 -3.40
CA ARG A 83 3.65 -1.07 -2.62
C ARG A 83 3.09 -2.49 -2.79
N LEU A 84 3.96 -3.49 -2.71
CA LEU A 84 3.56 -4.90 -2.85
C LEU A 84 2.41 -5.28 -1.90
N PHE A 85 2.46 -4.82 -0.66
CA PHE A 85 1.41 -5.05 0.33
C PHE A 85 0.05 -4.47 -0.13
N ASP A 86 0.03 -3.19 -0.52
CA ASP A 86 -1.19 -2.51 -0.98
C ASP A 86 -1.74 -3.14 -2.26
N ALA A 87 -0.85 -3.59 -3.16
CA ALA A 87 -1.24 -4.31 -4.37
C ALA A 87 -1.94 -5.63 -4.05
N ASN A 88 -1.41 -6.40 -3.09
CA ASN A 88 -2.05 -7.64 -2.64
C ASN A 88 -3.42 -7.37 -1.98
N LEU A 89 -3.54 -6.28 -1.23
CA LEU A 89 -4.82 -5.87 -0.64
C LEU A 89 -5.86 -5.52 -1.71
N ILE A 90 -5.48 -4.75 -2.73
CA ILE A 90 -6.34 -4.44 -3.87
C ILE A 90 -6.78 -5.72 -4.58
N ILE A 91 -5.87 -6.66 -4.85
CA ILE A 91 -6.21 -7.95 -5.47
C ILE A 91 -7.25 -8.69 -4.62
N ALA A 92 -7.05 -8.75 -3.31
CA ALA A 92 -7.98 -9.44 -2.40
C ALA A 92 -9.37 -8.80 -2.42
N ILE A 93 -9.46 -7.46 -2.42
CA ILE A 93 -10.74 -6.73 -2.52
C ILE A 93 -11.46 -7.08 -3.82
N VAL A 94 -10.76 -7.05 -4.95
CA VAL A 94 -11.37 -7.38 -6.26
C VAL A 94 -11.81 -8.83 -6.32
N GLN A 95 -10.99 -9.76 -5.79
CA GLN A 95 -11.35 -11.17 -5.71
C GLN A 95 -12.56 -11.43 -4.82
N ASP A 96 -12.68 -10.71 -3.71
CA ASP A 96 -13.82 -10.82 -2.81
C ASP A 96 -15.13 -10.37 -3.50
N GLN A 97 -15.09 -9.27 -4.26
CA GLN A 97 -16.24 -8.85 -5.08
C GLN A 97 -16.60 -9.88 -6.14
N ALA A 98 -15.59 -10.42 -6.84
CA ALA A 98 -15.79 -11.47 -7.83
C ALA A 98 -16.37 -12.75 -7.21
N ARG A 99 -16.03 -13.10 -5.96
CA ARG A 99 -16.65 -14.22 -5.23
C ARG A 99 -18.11 -13.95 -4.91
N ARG A 100 -18.45 -12.70 -4.56
CA ARG A 100 -19.83 -12.26 -4.28
C ARG A 100 -20.66 -12.04 -5.53
N GLY A 101 -20.05 -12.09 -6.73
CA GLY A 101 -20.71 -11.79 -8.00
C GLY A 101 -21.07 -10.31 -8.14
N GLU A 102 -20.43 -9.43 -7.37
CA GLU A 102 -20.70 -8.00 -7.37
C GLU A 102 -19.85 -7.25 -8.39
N GLU A 103 -20.36 -6.12 -8.85
CA GLU A 103 -19.63 -5.24 -9.77
C GLU A 103 -18.45 -4.56 -9.07
N LEU A 104 -17.39 -4.28 -9.85
CA LEU A 104 -16.19 -3.61 -9.34
C LEU A 104 -16.49 -2.21 -8.75
N GLY A 105 -17.55 -1.54 -9.21
CA GLY A 105 -17.99 -0.25 -8.66
C GLY A 105 -18.29 -0.30 -7.16
N ASN A 106 -18.80 -1.44 -6.67
CA ASN A 106 -19.06 -1.65 -5.24
C ASN A 106 -17.78 -1.73 -4.40
N ALA A 107 -16.62 -1.93 -5.02
CA ALA A 107 -15.33 -1.96 -4.35
C ALA A 107 -14.78 -0.56 -4.03
N VAL A 108 -15.31 0.52 -4.64
CA VAL A 108 -14.75 1.87 -4.56
C VAL A 108 -14.54 2.34 -3.10
N PRO A 109 -15.52 2.19 -2.18
CA PRO A 109 -15.33 2.60 -0.79
C PRO A 109 -14.19 1.85 -0.09
N THR A 110 -14.07 0.54 -0.34
CA THR A 110 -13.02 -0.32 0.24
C THR A 110 -11.65 -0.01 -0.37
N LEU A 111 -11.59 0.22 -1.69
CA LEU A 111 -10.37 0.63 -2.38
C LEU A 111 -9.89 2.01 -1.90
N ALA A 112 -10.80 2.91 -1.56
CA ALA A 112 -10.46 4.25 -1.06
C ALA A 112 -9.76 4.22 0.32
N MET A 113 -9.94 3.14 1.09
CA MET A 113 -9.22 2.89 2.35
C MET A 113 -7.77 2.50 2.14
N VAL A 114 -7.43 1.90 0.99
CA VAL A 114 -6.05 1.54 0.68
C VAL A 114 -5.22 2.82 0.54
N PRO A 115 -4.05 2.94 1.19
CA PRO A 115 -3.23 4.15 1.10
C PRO A 115 -2.95 4.53 -0.36
N ALA A 116 -3.06 5.82 -0.67
CA ALA A 116 -2.68 6.33 -1.98
C ALA A 116 -1.18 6.11 -2.21
N PRO A 117 -0.74 5.72 -3.43
CA PRO A 117 0.66 5.47 -3.70
C PRO A 117 1.48 6.74 -3.46
N LYS A 118 2.54 6.62 -2.67
CA LYS A 118 3.51 7.69 -2.48
C LYS A 118 4.25 7.88 -3.80
N ARG A 119 4.17 9.06 -4.41
CA ARG A 119 4.97 9.41 -5.59
C ARG A 119 6.45 9.27 -5.22
N ARG A 120 7.11 8.21 -5.71
CA ARG A 120 8.56 8.07 -5.56
C ARG A 120 9.20 9.24 -6.30
N SER A 121 9.89 10.11 -5.57
CA SER A 121 10.54 11.29 -6.13
C SER A 121 11.61 10.87 -7.14
N ARG A 122 11.27 10.86 -8.44
CA ARG A 122 12.24 10.66 -9.53
C ARG A 122 13.38 11.67 -9.46
N ARG A 123 13.12 12.88 -8.95
CA ARG A 123 14.10 13.97 -8.83
C ARG A 123 15.33 13.57 -8.01
N LEU A 124 15.17 12.84 -6.90
CA LEU A 124 16.30 12.45 -6.06
C LEU A 124 17.23 11.44 -6.76
N ASN A 125 16.68 10.54 -7.58
CA ASN A 125 17.50 9.60 -8.33
C ASN A 125 18.24 10.28 -9.47
N THR A 126 17.58 11.20 -10.20
CA THR A 126 18.24 11.99 -11.26
C THR A 126 19.36 12.87 -10.69
N LEU A 127 19.13 13.52 -9.55
CA LEU A 127 20.15 14.36 -8.92
C LEU A 127 21.38 13.54 -8.47
N ARG A 128 21.16 12.33 -7.95
CA ARG A 128 22.24 11.40 -7.60
C ARG A 128 23.08 10.98 -8.82
N TRP A 129 22.44 10.74 -9.96
CA TRP A 129 23.16 10.44 -11.21
C TRP A 129 23.95 11.63 -11.74
N ILE A 130 23.39 12.84 -11.67
CA ILE A 130 24.11 14.07 -12.04
C ILE A 130 25.34 14.26 -11.13
N ALA A 131 25.18 14.10 -9.82
CA ALA A 131 26.29 14.20 -8.88
C ALA A 131 27.38 13.16 -9.17
N ALA A 132 27.01 11.90 -9.42
CA ALA A 132 27.97 10.85 -9.77
C ALA A 132 28.75 11.18 -11.05
N PHE A 133 28.07 11.72 -12.08
CA PHE A 133 28.71 12.13 -13.33
C PHE A 133 29.67 13.31 -13.13
N ALA A 134 29.27 14.31 -12.32
CA ALA A 134 30.11 15.45 -11.99
C ALA A 134 31.37 15.04 -11.20
N THR A 135 31.22 14.12 -10.25
CA THR A 135 32.37 13.56 -9.50
C THR A 135 33.31 12.79 -10.43
N ALA A 136 32.79 11.97 -11.34
CA ALA A 136 33.61 11.24 -12.31
C ALA A 136 34.41 12.20 -13.22
N LEU A 137 33.77 13.27 -13.70
CA LEU A 137 34.43 14.31 -14.50
C LEU A 137 35.52 15.04 -13.71
N ALA A 138 35.26 15.41 -12.45
CA ALA A 138 36.22 16.09 -11.60
C ALA A 138 37.46 15.23 -11.30
N VAL A 139 37.26 13.94 -10.98
CA VAL A 139 38.35 12.99 -10.76
C VAL A 139 39.18 12.80 -12.03
N ASN A 140 38.51 12.66 -13.18
CA ASN A 140 39.19 12.50 -14.46
C ASN A 140 40.04 13.74 -14.83
N ALA A 141 39.48 14.94 -14.67
CA ALA A 141 40.21 16.18 -14.90
C ALA A 141 41.42 16.34 -13.95
N LEU A 142 41.28 15.93 -12.69
CA LEU A 142 42.37 15.95 -11.72
C LEU A 142 43.51 14.99 -12.10
N LEU A 143 43.19 13.79 -12.58
CA LEU A 143 44.17 12.80 -13.04
C LEU A 143 44.93 13.29 -14.28
N ILE A 144 44.22 13.86 -15.26
CA ILE A 144 44.85 14.43 -16.47
C ILE A 144 45.79 15.57 -16.06
N ARG A 145 45.36 16.46 -15.16
CA ARG A 145 46.20 17.55 -14.67
C ARG A 145 47.45 17.04 -13.97
N TRP A 146 47.33 16.00 -13.14
CA TRP A 146 48.45 15.39 -12.42
C TRP A 146 49.44 14.68 -13.35
N LEU A 147 48.95 14.06 -14.42
CA LEU A 147 49.81 13.39 -15.41
C LEU A 147 50.62 14.37 -16.27
N VAL A 148 50.07 15.57 -16.51
CA VAL A 148 50.69 16.60 -17.36
C VAL A 148 51.62 17.53 -16.56
N SER A 149 51.48 17.59 -15.24
CA SER A 149 52.34 18.37 -14.33
C SER A 149 53.55 17.59 -13.85
#